data_AF-A0A015KHN8-F1
#
_entry.id   AF-A0A015KHN8-F1
#
_cell.length_a   1.000
_cell.length_b   1.000
_cell.length_c   1.000
_cell.angle_alpha   90.00
_cell.angle_beta   90.00
_cell.angle_gamma   90.00
#
_symmetry.space_group_name_H-M   'P 1'
#
loop_
_entity.id
_entity.type
_entity.pdbx_description
1 polymer ?
#
loop_
_entity_poly.entity_id
_entity_poly.type
_entity_poly.pdbx_seq_one_letter_code
_entity_poly.pdbx_strand_id
1 'polypeptide(L)'
;MLTEKIKKKLLYTEYWETPYEKWGVDTWDSFFYEKYSGSKRKSRSALAVELKVLNKHLKPGREKEKVSILKHNLKVSILHVLGREDANEHSKCATPCILRLWGITSSRLDLSTVMM
;
A
#
# COMPACT_ATOMS: atom_id res chain seq x y z
N MET A 1 -7.40 17.24 -10.26
CA MET A 1 -7.96 16.20 -11.16
C MET A 1 -6.82 15.52 -11.93
N LEU A 2 -6.88 14.21 -12.11
CA LEU A 2 -5.85 13.47 -12.85
C LEU A 2 -5.90 13.77 -14.35
N THR A 3 -4.73 14.01 -14.95
CA THR A 3 -4.62 14.15 -16.41
C THR A 3 -4.85 12.82 -17.12
N GLU A 4 -5.40 12.85 -18.33
CA GLU A 4 -5.63 11.68 -19.18
C GLU A 4 -4.37 10.81 -19.40
N LYS A 5 -3.19 11.44 -19.46
CA LYS A 5 -1.90 10.72 -19.56
C LYS A 5 -1.61 9.82 -18.37
N ILE A 6 -2.04 10.22 -17.18
CA ILE A 6 -1.88 9.44 -15.94
C ILE A 6 -2.94 8.36 -15.90
N LYS A 7 -4.19 8.69 -16.22
CA LYS A 7 -5.31 7.74 -16.25
C LYS A 7 -5.03 6.50 -17.11
N LYS A 8 -4.46 6.68 -18.30
CA LYS A 8 -4.07 5.58 -19.20
C LYS A 8 -3.03 4.60 -18.61
N LYS A 9 -2.38 4.95 -17.50
CA LYS A 9 -1.38 4.11 -16.82
C LYS A 9 -1.94 3.40 -15.58
N LEU A 10 -3.15 3.75 -15.17
CA LEU A 10 -3.83 3.18 -14.02
C LEU A 10 -4.73 2.06 -14.50
N LEU A 11 -4.80 0.98 -13.73
CA LEU A 11 -5.70 -0.15 -14.03
C LEU A 11 -7.10 0.10 -13.46
N TYR A 12 -7.19 0.88 -12.37
CA TYR A 12 -8.42 1.12 -11.62
C TYR A 12 -8.85 2.58 -11.71
N THR A 13 -8.90 3.10 -12.92
CA THR A 13 -9.10 4.53 -13.20
C THR A 13 -10.35 5.10 -12.54
N GLU A 14 -11.45 4.35 -12.53
CA GLU A 14 -12.75 4.76 -11.98
C GLU A 14 -12.65 5.27 -10.53
N TYR A 15 -11.84 4.61 -9.70
CA TYR A 15 -11.63 5.06 -8.32
C TYR A 15 -10.92 6.42 -8.28
N TRP A 16 -9.92 6.60 -9.13
CA TRP A 16 -9.08 7.78 -9.16
C TRP A 16 -9.72 8.99 -9.84
N GLU A 17 -10.85 8.81 -10.51
CA GLU A 17 -11.67 9.92 -11.01
C GLU A 17 -12.40 10.65 -9.89
N THR A 18 -12.55 10.02 -8.71
CA THR A 18 -13.10 10.67 -7.54
C THR A 18 -12.17 11.81 -7.05
N PRO A 19 -12.74 12.85 -6.40
CA PRO A 19 -11.95 13.91 -5.78
C PRO A 19 -10.91 13.35 -4.80
N TYR A 20 -9.72 13.96 -4.77
CA TYR A 20 -8.58 13.44 -4.00
C TYR A 20 -8.82 13.41 -2.48
N GLU A 21 -9.80 14.19 -2.00
CA GLU A 21 -10.27 14.18 -0.63
C GLU A 21 -10.83 12.81 -0.22
N LYS A 22 -11.45 12.09 -1.17
CA LYS A 22 -12.05 10.77 -0.94
C LYS A 22 -11.04 9.62 -1.01
N TRP A 23 -9.81 9.89 -1.46
CA TRP A 23 -8.79 8.85 -1.57
C TRP A 23 -8.35 8.39 -0.18
N GLY A 24 -8.45 7.08 0.05
CA GLY A 24 -8.31 6.43 1.35
C GLY A 24 -7.97 4.95 1.18
N VAL A 25 -7.23 4.36 2.13
CA VAL A 25 -6.98 2.91 2.12
C VAL A 25 -8.30 2.15 2.30
N ASP A 26 -9.16 2.61 3.20
CA ASP A 26 -10.45 1.96 3.47
C ASP A 26 -11.44 2.16 2.31
N THR A 27 -11.50 3.36 1.73
CA THR A 27 -12.37 3.62 0.57
C THR A 27 -11.91 2.85 -0.66
N TRP A 28 -10.60 2.67 -0.83
CA TRP A 28 -10.03 1.79 -1.85
C TRP A 28 -10.41 0.33 -1.60
N ASP A 29 -10.20 -0.17 -0.38
CA ASP A 29 -10.52 -1.54 -0.03
C ASP A 29 -12.01 -1.81 -0.33
N SER A 30 -12.93 -0.95 0.10
CA SER A 30 -14.36 -1.07 -0.21
C SER A 30 -14.65 -1.13 -1.71
N PHE A 31 -14.09 -0.19 -2.49
CA PHE A 31 -14.25 -0.19 -3.96
C PHE A 31 -13.74 -1.49 -4.59
N PHE A 32 -12.57 -1.97 -4.15
CA PHE A 32 -11.96 -3.17 -4.69
C PHE A 32 -12.76 -4.43 -4.36
N TYR A 33 -13.26 -4.52 -3.13
CA TYR A 33 -14.09 -5.65 -2.68
C TYR A 33 -15.42 -5.71 -3.44
N GLU A 34 -16.08 -4.56 -3.59
CA GLU A 34 -17.36 -4.46 -4.28
C GLU A 34 -17.24 -4.90 -5.75
N LYS A 35 -16.19 -4.47 -6.45
CA LYS A 35 -16.02 -4.80 -7.88
C LYS A 35 -15.37 -6.13 -8.18
N TYR A 36 -14.39 -6.56 -7.39
CA TYR A 36 -13.50 -7.68 -7.77
C TYR A 36 -13.53 -8.84 -6.79
N SER A 37 -14.32 -8.75 -5.70
CA SER A 37 -14.49 -9.79 -4.67
C SER A 37 -13.13 -10.40 -4.23
N GLY A 38 -12.16 -9.52 -3.98
CA GLY A 38 -10.78 -9.89 -3.69
C GLY A 38 -10.49 -10.14 -2.22
N SER A 39 -9.21 -10.38 -1.88
CA SER A 39 -8.74 -10.37 -0.49
C SER A 39 -8.09 -9.03 -0.14
N LYS A 40 -8.04 -8.69 1.15
CA LYS A 40 -7.42 -7.44 1.64
C LYS A 40 -5.98 -7.31 1.18
N ARG A 41 -5.26 -8.44 1.16
CA ARG A 41 -3.89 -8.52 0.67
C ARG A 41 -3.78 -8.17 -0.82
N LYS A 42 -4.68 -8.69 -1.67
CA LYS A 42 -4.71 -8.38 -3.10
C LYS A 42 -5.07 -6.90 -3.33
N SER A 43 -6.09 -6.40 -2.64
CA SER A 43 -6.50 -4.99 -2.68
C SER A 43 -5.34 -4.06 -2.33
N ARG A 44 -4.67 -4.28 -1.20
CA ARG A 44 -3.52 -3.48 -0.75
C ARG A 44 -2.31 -3.58 -1.68
N SER A 45 -2.08 -4.74 -2.29
CA SER A 45 -1.02 -4.92 -3.28
C SER A 45 -1.31 -4.12 -4.55
N ALA A 46 -2.56 -4.15 -5.04
CA ALA A 46 -3.00 -3.36 -6.18
C ALA A 46 -2.87 -1.85 -5.88
N LEU A 47 -3.33 -1.40 -4.71
CA LEU A 47 -3.18 -0.01 -4.27
C LEU A 47 -1.71 0.43 -4.25
N ALA A 48 -0.80 -0.41 -3.76
CA ALA A 48 0.63 -0.08 -3.73
C ALA A 48 1.22 0.15 -5.13
N VAL A 49 0.79 -0.64 -6.13
CA VAL A 49 1.22 -0.49 -7.52
C VAL A 49 0.68 0.82 -8.10
N GLU A 50 -0.61 1.10 -7.90
CA GLU A 50 -1.27 2.32 -8.38
C GLU A 50 -0.64 3.59 -7.76
N LEU A 51 -0.43 3.60 -6.44
CA LEU A 51 0.24 4.72 -5.74
C LEU A 51 1.66 4.95 -6.25
N LYS A 52 2.39 3.90 -6.66
CA LYS A 52 3.72 4.03 -7.26
C LYS A 52 3.66 4.73 -8.62
N VAL A 53 2.67 4.39 -9.46
CA VAL A 53 2.44 5.04 -10.75
C VAL A 53 2.05 6.50 -10.55
N LEU A 54 1.11 6.77 -9.64
CA LEU A 54 0.68 8.13 -9.31
C LEU A 54 1.85 8.98 -8.81
N ASN A 55 2.63 8.49 -7.84
CA ASN A 55 3.74 9.24 -7.27
C ASN A 55 4.82 9.60 -8.30
N LYS A 56 5.03 8.73 -9.31
CA LYS A 56 6.00 8.97 -10.39
C LYS A 56 5.54 10.02 -11.40
N HIS A 57 4.24 10.10 -11.69
CA HIS A 57 3.71 10.93 -12.77
C HIS A 57 2.94 12.16 -12.32
N LEU A 58 2.55 12.24 -11.05
CA LEU A 58 1.95 13.43 -10.48
C LEU A 58 2.97 14.56 -10.37
N LYS A 59 2.54 15.73 -10.82
CA LYS A 59 3.21 17.00 -10.54
C LYS A 59 3.14 17.29 -9.03
N PRO A 60 4.10 18.02 -8.47
CA PRO A 60 4.01 18.49 -7.09
C PRO A 60 2.72 19.29 -6.88
N GLY A 61 2.01 18.99 -5.79
CA GLY A 61 0.69 19.55 -5.48
C GLY A 61 -0.05 18.70 -4.44
N ARG A 62 -1.29 19.08 -4.15
CA ARG A 62 -2.14 18.44 -3.12
C ARG A 62 -2.36 16.96 -3.40
N GLU A 63 -2.56 16.57 -4.66
CA GLU A 63 -2.74 15.16 -5.01
C GLU A 63 -1.48 14.33 -4.75
N LYS A 64 -0.28 14.88 -5.00
CA LYS A 64 0.99 14.19 -4.76
C LYS A 64 1.28 14.02 -3.27
N GLU A 65 0.96 15.03 -2.48
CA GLU A 65 1.04 14.97 -1.02
C GLU A 65 0.08 13.91 -0.48
N LYS A 66 -1.18 13.92 -0.94
CA LYS A 66 -2.18 12.90 -0.57
C LYS A 66 -1.72 11.48 -0.92
N VAL A 67 -1.15 11.27 -2.11
CA VAL A 67 -0.59 9.97 -2.52
C VAL A 67 0.59 9.55 -1.64
N SER A 68 1.42 10.49 -1.20
CA SER A 68 2.53 10.21 -0.28
C SER A 68 2.02 9.78 1.10
N ILE A 69 1.01 10.47 1.63
CA ILE A 69 0.34 10.11 2.89
C ILE A 69 -0.31 8.73 2.77
N LEU A 70 -1.03 8.45 1.68
CA LEU A 70 -1.65 7.14 1.44
C LEU A 70 -0.63 6.01 1.38
N LYS A 71 0.51 6.25 0.71
CA LYS A 71 1.61 5.27 0.64
C LYS A 71 2.19 5.00 2.04
N HIS A 72 2.35 6.03 2.87
CA HIS A 72 2.78 5.87 4.26
C HIS A 72 1.75 5.09 5.08
N ASN A 73 0.46 5.43 4.99
CA ASN A 73 -0.60 4.76 5.75
C ASN A 73 -0.77 3.29 5.33
N LEU A 74 -0.62 3.00 4.05
CA LEU A 74 -0.58 1.63 3.55
C LEU A 74 0.60 0.86 4.15
N LYS A 75 1.74 1.53 4.36
CA LYS A 75 2.94 0.91 4.95
C LYS A 75 2.75 0.53 6.39
N VAL A 76 2.26 1.47 7.18
CA VAL A 76 1.90 1.23 8.58
C VAL A 76 0.86 0.10 8.67
N SER A 77 -0.16 0.11 7.80
CA SER A 77 -1.23 -0.90 7.79
C SER A 77 -0.77 -2.31 7.42
N ILE A 78 0.31 -2.43 6.64
CA ILE A 78 0.92 -3.72 6.29
C ILE A 78 1.84 -4.18 7.44
N LEU A 79 2.64 -3.28 7.99
CA LEU A 79 3.53 -3.58 9.13
C LEU A 79 2.76 -4.03 10.37
N HIS A 80 1.64 -3.38 10.71
CA HIS A 80 0.76 -3.80 11.81
C HIS A 80 0.14 -5.19 11.61
N VAL A 81 -0.04 -5.64 10.36
CA VAL A 81 -0.57 -7.00 10.09
C VAL A 81 0.54 -8.04 10.22
N LEU A 82 1.77 -7.71 9.84
CA LEU A 82 2.93 -8.61 9.96
C LEU A 82 3.48 -8.69 11.40
N GLY A 83 3.35 -7.64 12.20
CA GLY A 83 3.75 -7.63 13.62
C GLY A 83 2.79 -8.35 14.58
N ARG A 84 1.78 -9.07 14.07
CA ARG A 84 0.92 -9.97 14.87
C ARG A 84 1.18 -11.45 14.60
N GLU A 85 2.17 -11.79 13.78
CA GLU A 85 2.59 -13.17 13.53
C GLU A 85 3.77 -13.59 14.43
N ASP A 86 3.83 -13.10 15.67
CA ASP A 86 4.83 -13.53 16.67
C ASP A 86 4.13 -14.20 17.86
N ALA A 87 3.39 -15.29 17.60
CA ALA A 87 3.04 -16.31 18.59
C ALA A 87 2.49 -17.58 17.90
N ASN A 88 3.20 -18.13 16.91
CA ASN A 88 3.07 -19.56 16.64
C ASN A 88 4.37 -20.06 16.00
N GLU A 89 5.06 -20.92 16.74
CA GLU A 89 6.28 -21.58 16.33
C GLU A 89 6.09 -22.34 15.00
N HIS A 90 7.20 -22.47 14.26
CA HIS A 90 7.39 -23.43 13.19
C HIS A 90 6.66 -23.16 11.85
N SER A 91 7.16 -22.19 11.08
CA SER A 91 7.17 -22.35 9.61
C SER A 91 8.33 -21.58 8.98
N LYS A 92 9.39 -22.31 8.63
CA LYS A 92 10.41 -21.83 7.69
C LYS A 92 9.73 -21.58 6.35
N CYS A 93 10.07 -20.46 5.71
CA CYS A 93 9.76 -20.09 4.32
C CYS A 93 8.42 -19.38 4.07
N ALA A 94 8.41 -18.05 4.19
CA ALA A 94 8.06 -17.17 3.07
C ALA A 94 8.24 -15.71 3.50
N THR A 95 9.28 -15.04 2.98
CA THR A 95 9.29 -13.57 3.03
C THR A 95 8.03 -13.07 2.31
N PRO A 96 7.15 -12.28 2.95
CA PRO A 96 5.96 -11.79 2.29
C PRO A 96 6.34 -10.99 1.04
N CYS A 97 5.80 -11.36 -0.14
CA CYS A 97 6.09 -10.71 -1.43
C CYS A 97 5.93 -9.17 -1.42
N ILE A 98 5.19 -8.65 -0.44
CA ILE A 98 4.97 -7.22 -0.21
C ILE A 98 6.25 -6.49 0.23
N LEU A 99 7.13 -7.14 1.01
CA LEU A 99 8.39 -6.53 1.46
C LEU A 99 9.37 -6.31 0.29
N ARG A 100 9.38 -7.23 -0.69
CA ARG A 100 10.18 -7.08 -1.92
C ARG A 100 9.74 -5.91 -2.78
N LEU A 101 8.43 -5.62 -2.85
CA LEU A 101 7.91 -4.49 -3.64
C LEU A 101 8.37 -3.13 -3.11
N TRP A 102 8.76 -3.07 -1.83
CA TRP A 102 9.17 -1.84 -1.15
C TRP A 102 10.65 -1.78 -0.76
N GLY A 103 11.47 -2.70 -1.25
CA GLY A 103 12.91 -2.69 -0.98
C GLY A 103 13.26 -2.88 0.50
N ILE A 104 12.35 -3.46 1.30
CA ILE A 104 12.63 -3.79 2.69
C ILE A 104 13.33 -5.15 2.68
N THR A 105 14.65 -5.15 2.76
CA THR A 105 15.41 -6.37 3.04
C THR A 105 15.18 -6.74 4.49
N SER A 106 14.74 -7.98 4.71
CA SER A 106 14.67 -8.62 6.03
C SER A 106 16.08 -8.84 6.57
N SER A 107 16.72 -7.76 7.01
CA SER A 107 18.03 -7.79 7.65
C SER A 107 17.91 -7.06 8.98
N ARG A 108 17.78 -7.86 10.06
CA ARG A 108 17.92 -7.48 11.48
C ARG A 108 16.98 -6.39 12.01
N LEU A 109 15.83 -6.84 12.52
CA LEU A 109 15.37 -6.34 13.81
C LEU A 109 16.16 -7.10 14.87
N ASP A 110 17.34 -6.58 15.22
CA ASP A 110 18.06 -7.03 16.41
C ASP A 110 17.41 -6.32 17.61
N LEU A 111 16.42 -6.98 18.19
CA LEU A 111 15.91 -6.65 19.52
C LEU A 111 16.89 -7.21 20.54
N SER A 112 18.03 -6.55 20.69
CA SER A 112 18.86 -6.64 21.89
C SER A 112 19.26 -5.23 22.27
N THR A 113 19.19 -4.94 23.58
CA THR A 113 19.44 -3.63 24.21
C THR A 113 18.23 -2.70 24.12
N VAL A 114 17.36 -2.59 25.13
CA VAL A 114 17.67 -2.06 26.46
C VAL A 114 16.78 -2.75 27.51
N MET A 115 17.41 -3.60 28.33
CA MET A 115 16.96 -3.84 29.69
C MET A 115 18.17 -3.45 30.56
N MET A 116 18.11 -2.24 31.11
CA MET A 116 18.91 -1.76 32.23
C MET A 116 18.01 -0.89 33.08
#